data_AF-A0A353T1A0-F1
#
_entry.id   AF-A0A353T1A0-F1
#
_cell.length_a   1.000
_cell.length_b   1.000
_cell.length_c   1.000
_cell.angle_alpha   90.00
_cell.angle_beta   90.00
_cell.angle_gamma   90.00
#
_symmetry.space_group_name_H-M   'P 1'
#
loop_
_entity.id
_entity.type
_entity.pdbx_description
1 polymer ?
#
loop_
_entity_poly.entity_id
_entity_poly.type
_entity_poly.pdbx_seq_one_letter_code
_entity_poly.pdbx_strand_id
1 'polypeptide(L)'
;MTTKHDQIIQYIMDLEIGSAISVRKVARKLGVSEGTAYRAIKDAEGRDYVKTFPRAGTIRVERAEKRNIERLTFAEVAAMVDGTILGGFHGLSRTLARFVIGAMTPDAMVKYLSSGSLLIVGNREEAFRLALEHDCAVLITGGFRCGDEIRDLADRKGLPVISSTYDTFTVASMINRAISERMIKKEILLV
;
A
#
# COMPACT_ATOMS: atom_id res chain seq x y z
N MET A 1 -10.70 -28.81 15.24
CA MET A 1 -12.17 -28.66 15.12
C MET A 1 -12.46 -27.20 14.87
N THR A 2 -13.09 -26.86 13.75
CA THR A 2 -13.47 -25.48 13.41
C THR A 2 -14.58 -25.03 14.35
N THR A 3 -14.41 -23.88 15.02
CA THR A 3 -15.43 -23.40 15.96
C THR A 3 -16.67 -22.91 15.20
N LYS A 4 -17.83 -22.84 15.88
CA LYS A 4 -19.04 -22.20 15.33
C LYS A 4 -18.79 -20.76 14.89
N HIS A 5 -17.88 -20.06 15.56
CA HIS A 5 -17.46 -18.70 15.21
C HIS A 5 -16.73 -18.68 13.87
N ASP A 6 -15.72 -19.54 13.70
CA ASP A 6 -14.93 -19.62 12.46
C ASP A 6 -15.80 -20.03 11.26
N GLN A 7 -16.78 -20.91 11.46
CA GLN A 7 -17.77 -21.27 10.42
C GLN A 7 -18.58 -20.07 9.94
N ILE A 8 -18.93 -19.13 10.83
CA ILE A 8 -19.67 -17.92 10.47
C ILE A 8 -18.76 -16.95 9.70
N ILE A 9 -17.50 -16.80 10.11
CA ILE A 9 -16.52 -15.97 9.40
C ILE A 9 -16.33 -16.51 7.98
N GLN A 10 -16.13 -17.82 7.82
CA GLN A 10 -16.00 -18.45 6.50
C GLN A 10 -17.25 -18.23 5.65
N TYR A 11 -18.43 -18.47 6.22
CA TYR A 11 -19.69 -18.22 5.54
C TYR A 11 -19.82 -16.77 5.04
N ILE A 12 -19.40 -15.78 5.84
CA ILE A 12 -19.39 -14.37 5.44
C ILE A 12 -18.41 -14.14 4.28
N MET A 13 -17.22 -14.72 4.35
CA MET A 13 -16.20 -14.56 3.30
C MET A 13 -16.66 -15.11 1.95
N ASP A 14 -17.44 -16.20 1.96
CA ASP A 14 -17.99 -16.86 0.77
C ASP A 14 -19.19 -16.13 0.14
N LEU A 15 -19.75 -15.10 0.81
CA LEU A 15 -20.81 -14.27 0.22
C LEU A 15 -20.27 -13.33 -0.85
N GLU A 16 -21.08 -13.09 -1.88
CA GLU A 16 -20.82 -12.05 -2.89
C GLU A 16 -20.72 -10.66 -2.24
N ILE A 17 -19.79 -9.84 -2.73
CA ILE A 17 -19.64 -8.45 -2.31
C ILE A 17 -20.96 -7.70 -2.58
N GLY A 18 -21.40 -6.89 -1.63
CA GLY A 18 -22.71 -6.21 -1.67
C GLY A 18 -23.85 -7.01 -1.02
N SER A 19 -23.62 -8.27 -0.66
CA SER A 19 -24.64 -9.08 0.05
C SER A 19 -25.00 -8.48 1.40
N ALA A 20 -26.31 -8.30 1.65
CA ALA A 20 -26.81 -7.91 2.97
C ALA A 20 -26.65 -9.06 4.00
N ILE A 21 -26.13 -8.71 5.17
CA ILE A 21 -25.85 -9.62 6.28
C ILE A 21 -26.78 -9.27 7.44
N SER A 22 -27.48 -10.29 7.94
CA SER A 22 -28.41 -10.18 9.06
C SER A 22 -28.08 -11.23 10.10
N VAL A 23 -27.99 -10.81 11.36
CA VAL A 23 -27.77 -11.69 12.52
C VAL A 23 -28.75 -12.86 12.50
N ARG A 24 -30.05 -12.59 12.31
CA ARG A 24 -31.11 -13.61 12.27
C ARG A 24 -30.94 -14.59 11.12
N LYS A 25 -30.61 -14.09 9.92
CA LYS A 25 -30.44 -14.92 8.71
C LYS A 25 -29.25 -15.86 8.87
N VAL A 26 -28.13 -15.34 9.39
CA VAL A 26 -26.90 -16.11 9.66
C VAL A 26 -27.14 -17.16 10.75
N ALA A 27 -27.77 -16.76 11.87
CA ALA A 27 -28.08 -17.65 12.99
C ALA A 27 -28.93 -18.86 12.56
N ARG A 28 -30.01 -18.59 11.80
CA ARG A 28 -30.90 -19.63 11.27
C ARG A 28 -30.19 -20.55 10.28
N LYS A 29 -29.39 -20.01 9.36
CA LYS A 29 -28.74 -20.79 8.31
C LYS A 29 -27.64 -21.72 8.85
N LEU A 30 -26.92 -21.29 9.89
CA LEU A 30 -25.81 -22.05 10.47
C LEU A 30 -26.18 -22.79 11.76
N GLY A 31 -27.44 -22.74 12.21
CA GLY A 31 -27.89 -23.43 13.42
C GLY A 31 -27.18 -22.95 14.70
N VAL A 32 -26.94 -21.63 14.80
CA VAL A 32 -26.23 -21.01 15.94
C VAL A 32 -27.12 -19.98 16.65
N SER A 33 -26.78 -19.61 17.88
CA SER A 33 -27.50 -18.54 18.59
C SER A 33 -27.25 -17.17 17.96
N GLU A 34 -28.22 -16.26 18.05
CA GLU A 34 -28.08 -14.89 17.56
C GLU A 34 -26.89 -14.17 18.20
N GLY A 35 -26.60 -14.40 19.49
CA GLY A 35 -25.42 -13.84 20.15
C GLY A 35 -24.10 -14.36 19.57
N THR A 36 -24.04 -15.62 19.12
CA THR A 36 -22.86 -16.16 18.43
C THR A 36 -22.71 -15.54 17.04
N ALA A 37 -23.81 -15.43 16.28
CA ALA A 37 -23.82 -14.76 14.99
C ALA A 37 -23.43 -13.28 15.10
N TYR A 38 -23.95 -12.56 16.10
CA TYR A 38 -23.63 -11.15 16.34
C TYR A 38 -22.14 -10.94 16.63
N ARG A 39 -21.55 -11.74 17.54
CA ARG A 39 -20.11 -11.64 17.84
C ARG A 39 -19.25 -11.94 16.61
N ALA A 40 -19.60 -12.94 15.82
CA ALA A 40 -18.88 -13.25 14.59
C ALA A 40 -19.02 -12.16 13.52
N ILE A 41 -20.19 -11.54 13.37
CA ILE A 41 -20.38 -10.40 12.47
C ILE A 41 -19.57 -9.20 12.95
N LYS A 42 -19.49 -8.95 14.26
CA LYS A 42 -18.66 -7.87 14.82
C LYS A 42 -17.17 -8.11 14.65
N ASP A 43 -16.71 -9.35 14.80
CA ASP A 43 -15.33 -9.73 14.48
C ASP A 43 -15.05 -9.60 12.96
N ALA A 44 -16.00 -10.01 12.11
CA ALA A 44 -15.90 -9.81 10.66
C ALA A 44 -15.85 -8.32 10.28
N GLU A 45 -16.55 -7.46 11.02
CA GLU A 45 -16.49 -6.00 10.85
C GLU A 45 -15.12 -5.45 11.26
N GLY A 46 -14.56 -5.92 12.39
CA GLY A 46 -13.20 -5.57 12.81
C GLY A 46 -12.09 -6.06 11.86
N ARG A 47 -12.40 -7.04 10.99
CA ARG A 47 -11.50 -7.58 9.96
C ARG A 47 -11.79 -7.04 8.55
N ASP A 48 -12.65 -6.01 8.44
CA ASP A 48 -13.07 -5.40 7.17
C ASP A 48 -13.68 -6.37 6.15
N TYR A 49 -14.27 -7.48 6.59
CA TYR A 49 -15.05 -8.34 5.70
C TYR A 49 -16.45 -7.79 5.45
N VAL A 50 -16.97 -7.00 6.40
CA VAL A 50 -18.32 -6.42 6.36
C VAL A 50 -18.28 -4.99 6.88
N LYS A 51 -19.26 -4.17 6.50
CA LYS A 51 -19.41 -2.81 7.01
C LYS A 51 -20.87 -2.55 7.38
N THR A 52 -21.11 -1.97 8.54
CA THR A 52 -22.45 -1.56 8.97
C THR A 52 -22.69 -0.10 8.62
N PHE A 53 -23.76 0.15 7.87
CA PHE A 53 -24.19 1.50 7.50
C PHE A 53 -25.45 1.88 8.28
N PRO A 54 -25.57 3.15 8.72
CA PRO A 54 -26.82 3.66 9.26
C PRO A 54 -27.96 3.42 8.27
N ARG A 55 -29.05 2.79 8.72
CA ARG A 55 -30.29 2.49 7.95
C ARG A 55 -30.17 1.43 6.85
N ALA A 56 -28.99 1.16 6.28
CA ALA A 56 -28.82 0.12 5.25
C ALA A 56 -28.40 -1.26 5.81
N GLY A 57 -28.04 -1.33 7.10
CA GLY A 57 -27.64 -2.58 7.76
C GLY A 57 -26.18 -2.95 7.48
N THR A 58 -25.84 -4.21 7.76
CA THR A 58 -24.48 -4.74 7.55
C THR A 58 -24.38 -5.36 6.15
N ILE A 59 -23.33 -5.01 5.41
CA ILE A 59 -23.13 -5.44 4.02
C ILE A 59 -21.74 -6.07 3.88
N ARG A 60 -21.63 -7.13 3.08
CA ARG A 60 -20.34 -7.73 2.67
C ARG A 60 -19.56 -6.72 1.83
N VAL A 61 -18.35 -6.36 2.26
CA VAL A 61 -17.48 -5.43 1.54
C VAL A 61 -16.20 -6.12 1.12
N GLU A 62 -15.61 -5.73 0.01
CA GLU A 62 -14.27 -6.20 -0.34
C GLU A 62 -13.26 -5.76 0.72
N ARG A 63 -12.38 -6.68 1.16
CA ARG A 63 -11.35 -6.35 2.16
C ARG A 63 -10.50 -5.21 1.61
N ALA A 64 -10.31 -4.16 2.40
CA ALA A 64 -9.55 -2.97 2.01
C ALA A 64 -8.13 -3.30 1.51
N GLU A 65 -7.52 -4.41 1.97
CA GLU A 65 -6.22 -4.89 1.46
C GLU A 65 -6.20 -5.14 -0.06
N LYS A 66 -7.35 -5.44 -0.69
CA LYS A 66 -7.44 -5.60 -2.15
C LYS A 66 -7.79 -4.31 -2.90
N ARG A 67 -8.21 -3.26 -2.20
CA ARG A 67 -8.44 -1.93 -2.79
C ARG A 67 -7.30 -0.99 -2.45
N ASN A 68 -6.38 -0.88 -3.40
CA ASN A 68 -5.74 0.40 -3.75
C ASN A 68 -4.51 0.88 -2.93
N ILE A 69 -3.41 0.11 -2.94
CA ILE A 69 -2.29 0.70 -3.71
C ILE A 69 -2.59 0.27 -5.14
N GLU A 70 -3.33 1.11 -5.86
CA GLU A 70 -3.29 1.04 -7.31
C GLU A 70 -1.83 1.11 -7.66
N ARG A 71 -1.34 0.10 -8.36
CA ARG A 71 0.07 -0.18 -8.63
C ARG A 71 0.73 1.07 -9.22
N LEU A 72 1.18 1.98 -8.37
CA LEU A 72 1.86 3.19 -8.76
C LEU A 72 3.11 2.77 -9.50
N THR A 73 3.38 3.38 -10.63
CA THR A 73 4.67 3.21 -11.28
C THR A 73 5.68 4.17 -10.66
N PHE A 74 6.97 3.86 -10.78
CA PHE A 74 7.99 4.81 -10.34
C PHE A 74 7.92 6.14 -11.12
N ALA A 75 7.48 6.10 -12.39
CA ALA A 75 7.20 7.29 -13.19
C ALA A 75 6.15 8.20 -12.56
N GLU A 76 5.05 7.62 -12.08
CA GLU A 76 3.98 8.39 -11.43
C GLU A 76 4.46 9.00 -10.11
N VAL A 77 5.24 8.25 -9.32
CA VAL A 77 5.80 8.80 -8.09
C VAL A 77 6.76 9.95 -8.39
N ALA A 78 7.63 9.81 -9.40
CA ALA A 78 8.50 10.90 -9.83
C ALA A 78 7.68 12.14 -10.21
N ALA A 79 6.59 11.98 -10.96
CA ALA A 79 5.70 13.09 -11.31
C ALA A 79 5.01 13.72 -10.09
N MET A 80 4.64 12.93 -9.07
CA MET A 80 4.00 13.44 -7.84
C MET A 80 4.91 14.32 -6.99
N VAL A 81 6.23 14.18 -7.11
CA VAL A 81 7.23 14.84 -6.27
C VAL A 81 8.11 15.82 -7.04
N ASP A 82 7.69 16.17 -8.27
CA ASP A 82 8.46 16.98 -9.22
C ASP A 82 9.90 16.45 -9.39
N GLY A 83 10.01 15.12 -9.45
CA GLY A 83 11.27 14.39 -9.40
C GLY A 83 12.00 14.41 -10.74
N THR A 84 13.30 14.68 -10.68
CA THR A 84 14.24 14.51 -11.80
C THR A 84 14.82 13.11 -11.77
N ILE A 85 14.79 12.41 -12.90
CA ILE A 85 15.39 11.07 -13.02
C ILE A 85 16.90 11.22 -13.26
N LEU A 86 17.70 10.62 -12.39
CA LEU A 86 19.17 10.64 -12.45
C LEU A 86 19.75 9.39 -13.12
N GLY A 87 19.00 8.29 -13.15
CA GLY A 87 19.38 7.00 -13.75
C GLY A 87 18.26 5.97 -13.60
N GLY A 88 18.42 4.80 -14.21
CA GLY A 88 17.48 3.69 -14.16
C GLY A 88 16.21 3.91 -14.99
N PHE A 89 16.30 4.66 -16.10
CA PHE A 89 15.15 5.09 -16.91
C PHE A 89 14.25 3.93 -17.38
N HIS A 90 14.85 2.79 -17.75
CA HIS A 90 14.10 1.60 -18.17
C HIS A 90 13.21 1.00 -17.06
N GLY A 91 13.46 1.35 -15.79
CA GLY A 91 12.68 0.90 -14.65
C GLY A 91 11.43 1.72 -14.36
N LEU A 92 11.22 2.86 -15.01
CA LEU A 92 10.18 3.83 -14.63
C LEU A 92 8.75 3.29 -14.75
N SER A 93 8.48 2.41 -15.72
CA SER A 93 7.15 1.81 -15.91
C SER A 93 6.86 0.65 -14.93
N ARG A 94 7.85 0.22 -14.15
CA ARG A 94 7.66 -0.85 -13.16
C ARG A 94 6.78 -0.39 -12.03
N THR A 95 5.95 -1.30 -11.54
CA THR A 95 5.11 -1.10 -10.36
C THR A 95 5.94 -1.00 -9.09
N LEU A 96 5.64 0.00 -8.28
CA LEU A 96 6.05 0.18 -6.90
C LEU A 96 5.22 -0.71 -5.97
N ALA A 97 5.91 -1.50 -5.15
CA ALA A 97 5.30 -2.36 -4.14
C ALA A 97 5.05 -1.62 -2.82
N ARG A 98 6.00 -0.80 -2.36
CA ARG A 98 5.92 -0.10 -1.07
C ARG A 98 6.92 1.05 -0.96
N PHE A 99 6.61 2.02 -0.11
CA PHE A 99 7.53 3.09 0.29
C PHE A 99 8.34 2.70 1.53
N VAL A 100 9.56 3.19 1.64
CA VAL A 100 10.45 3.03 2.81
C VAL A 100 11.09 4.38 3.10
N ILE A 101 11.07 4.84 4.36
CA ILE A 101 11.75 6.08 4.76
C ILE A 101 13.09 5.73 5.41
N GLY A 102 14.18 6.15 4.77
CA GLY A 102 15.56 5.94 5.20
C GLY A 102 16.06 6.95 6.22
N ALA A 103 15.46 6.96 7.42
CA ALA A 103 15.87 7.87 8.51
C ALA A 103 17.00 7.29 9.40
N MET A 104 17.22 5.97 9.36
CA MET A 104 18.18 5.26 10.20
C MET A 104 19.56 5.12 9.54
N THR A 105 20.53 4.54 10.24
CA THR A 105 21.83 4.17 9.64
C THR A 105 21.63 3.12 8.54
N PRO A 106 22.52 3.04 7.53
CA PRO A 106 22.39 2.07 6.43
C PRO A 106 22.18 0.63 6.92
N ASP A 107 22.96 0.18 7.88
CA ASP A 107 22.87 -1.19 8.43
C ASP A 107 21.49 -1.51 9.04
N ALA A 108 20.91 -0.57 9.79
CA ALA A 108 19.61 -0.76 10.42
C ALA A 108 18.47 -0.74 9.39
N MET A 109 18.68 -0.07 8.25
CA MET A 109 17.69 0.11 7.19
C MET A 109 17.49 -1.17 6.36
N VAL A 110 18.51 -2.03 6.25
CA VAL A 110 18.50 -3.25 5.41
C VAL A 110 17.24 -4.07 5.59
N LYS A 111 16.79 -4.27 6.84
CA LYS A 111 15.60 -5.08 7.17
C LYS A 111 14.28 -4.55 6.62
N TYR A 112 14.24 -3.30 6.15
CA TYR A 112 13.07 -2.68 5.55
C TYR A 112 13.13 -2.61 4.03
N LEU A 113 14.30 -2.87 3.43
CA LEU A 113 14.48 -2.90 1.98
C LEU A 113 13.88 -4.18 1.40
N SER A 114 13.24 -4.06 0.25
CA SER A 114 12.65 -5.21 -0.44
C SER A 114 12.58 -4.93 -1.94
N SER A 115 12.58 -5.99 -2.75
CA SER A 115 12.46 -5.83 -4.20
C SER A 115 11.19 -5.06 -4.58
N GLY A 116 11.35 -4.08 -5.47
CA GLY A 116 10.25 -3.26 -5.96
C GLY A 116 9.78 -2.18 -4.98
N SER A 117 10.46 -1.96 -3.85
CA SER A 117 10.21 -0.80 -3.00
C SER A 117 10.89 0.47 -3.51
N LEU A 118 10.46 1.63 -3.00
CA LEU A 118 11.11 2.92 -3.18
C LEU A 118 11.61 3.45 -1.84
N LEU A 119 12.93 3.62 -1.73
CA LEU A 119 13.56 4.23 -0.57
C LEU A 119 13.55 5.75 -0.70
N ILE A 120 12.95 6.45 0.26
CA ILE A 120 12.98 7.90 0.40
C ILE A 120 14.07 8.27 1.40
N VAL A 121 15.11 8.97 0.97
CA VAL A 121 16.32 9.21 1.77
C VAL A 121 16.96 10.56 1.43
N GLY A 122 17.70 11.15 2.36
CA GLY A 122 18.48 12.37 2.13
C GLY A 122 19.80 12.10 1.39
N ASN A 123 20.87 12.83 1.72
CA ASN A 123 22.16 12.80 1.00
C ASN A 123 23.15 11.70 1.43
N ARG A 124 22.68 10.47 1.67
CA ARG A 124 23.55 9.35 2.11
C ARG A 124 23.81 8.38 0.96
N GLU A 125 24.93 8.54 0.27
CA GLU A 125 25.23 7.76 -0.94
C GLU A 125 25.35 6.24 -0.69
N GLU A 126 25.89 5.84 0.47
CA GLU A 126 25.91 4.44 0.90
C GLU A 126 24.50 3.82 0.95
N ALA A 127 23.50 4.59 1.37
CA ALA A 127 22.12 4.14 1.40
C ALA A 127 21.54 3.94 -0.02
N PHE A 128 22.01 4.70 -1.01
CA PHE A 128 21.57 4.57 -2.41
C PHE A 128 22.08 3.25 -2.98
N ARG A 129 23.37 2.96 -2.80
CA ARG A 129 24.00 1.71 -3.26
C ARG A 129 23.31 0.50 -2.63
N LEU A 130 23.15 0.53 -1.31
CA LEU A 130 22.50 -0.54 -0.55
C LEU A 130 21.06 -0.78 -1.04
N ALA A 131 20.28 0.27 -1.26
CA ALA A 131 18.93 0.13 -1.82
C ALA A 131 18.94 -0.56 -3.18
N LEU A 132 19.77 -0.08 -4.12
CA LEU A 132 19.87 -0.65 -5.45
C LEU A 132 20.30 -2.13 -5.40
N GLU A 133 21.27 -2.48 -4.55
CA GLU A 133 21.71 -3.88 -4.37
C GLU A 133 20.57 -4.79 -3.89
N HIS A 134 19.66 -4.28 -3.07
CA HIS A 134 18.45 -4.96 -2.60
C HIS A 134 17.22 -4.82 -3.51
N ASP A 135 17.43 -4.44 -4.77
CA ASP A 135 16.40 -4.25 -5.80
C ASP A 135 15.31 -3.21 -5.43
N CYS A 136 15.73 -2.21 -4.65
CA CYS A 136 14.92 -1.07 -4.23
C CYS A 136 15.35 0.17 -5.02
N ALA A 137 14.38 0.88 -5.59
CA ALA A 137 14.60 2.18 -6.23
C ALA A 137 14.89 3.26 -5.18
N VAL A 138 15.44 4.39 -5.61
CA VAL A 138 15.84 5.48 -4.69
C VAL A 138 15.15 6.79 -5.06
N LEU A 139 14.61 7.47 -4.06
CA LEU A 139 14.14 8.85 -4.11
C LEU A 139 14.95 9.70 -3.13
N ILE A 140 15.83 10.52 -3.68
CA ILE A 140 16.69 11.45 -2.96
C ILE A 140 15.91 12.75 -2.70
N THR A 141 15.84 13.16 -1.43
CA THR A 141 15.14 14.38 -1.00
C THR A 141 16.14 15.53 -0.79
N GLY A 142 15.69 16.78 -0.85
CA GLY A 142 16.52 17.96 -0.58
C GLY A 142 17.39 18.44 -1.76
N GLY A 143 17.12 17.96 -2.97
CA GLY A 143 17.79 18.41 -4.20
C GLY A 143 19.19 17.84 -4.42
N PHE A 144 19.58 16.82 -3.66
CA PHE A 144 20.89 16.19 -3.82
C PHE A 144 20.93 15.27 -5.05
N ARG A 145 22.13 15.14 -5.61
CA ARG A 145 22.42 14.22 -6.71
C ARG A 145 23.15 12.98 -6.18
N CYS A 146 23.33 12.00 -7.07
CA CYS A 146 24.23 10.88 -6.88
C CYS A 146 25.41 10.96 -7.86
N GLY A 147 26.50 10.28 -7.51
CA GLY A 147 27.66 10.09 -8.39
C GLY A 147 27.38 9.12 -9.54
N ASP A 148 28.29 9.07 -10.51
CA ASP A 148 28.12 8.28 -11.73
C ASP A 148 28.06 6.77 -11.44
N GLU A 149 28.80 6.28 -10.45
CA GLU A 149 28.74 4.87 -10.03
C GLU A 149 27.33 4.42 -9.64
N ILE A 150 26.56 5.29 -8.98
CA ILE A 150 25.17 5.02 -8.58
C ILE A 150 24.25 5.04 -9.80
N ARG A 151 24.46 5.98 -10.73
CA ARG A 151 23.68 6.05 -11.98
C ARG A 151 23.89 4.80 -12.83
N ASP A 152 25.14 4.39 -13.00
CA ASP A 152 25.47 3.18 -13.76
C ASP A 152 24.88 1.92 -13.12
N LEU A 153 24.90 1.84 -11.78
CA LEU A 153 24.27 0.73 -11.06
C LEU A 153 22.75 0.72 -11.26
N ALA A 154 22.13 1.90 -11.17
CA ALA A 154 20.69 2.09 -11.39
C ALA A 154 20.28 1.68 -12.81
N ASP A 155 21.04 2.09 -13.82
CA ASP A 155 20.81 1.73 -15.23
C ASP A 155 20.97 0.23 -15.46
N ARG A 156 22.06 -0.39 -14.96
CA ARG A 156 22.27 -1.84 -15.07
C ARG A 156 21.14 -2.66 -14.45
N LYS A 157 20.60 -2.21 -13.31
CA LYS A 157 19.50 -2.89 -12.61
C LYS A 157 18.11 -2.51 -13.11
N GLY A 158 17.99 -1.50 -13.96
CA GLY A 158 16.68 -0.94 -14.35
C GLY A 158 15.87 -0.51 -13.13
N LEU A 159 16.51 0.19 -12.19
CA LEU A 159 15.90 0.70 -10.96
C LEU A 159 16.11 2.23 -10.90
N PRO A 160 15.03 3.02 -10.89
CA PRO A 160 15.18 4.46 -11.00
C PRO A 160 15.81 5.08 -9.76
N VAL A 161 16.68 6.05 -9.99
CA VAL A 161 17.14 7.01 -8.98
C VAL A 161 16.52 8.35 -9.31
N ILE A 162 15.68 8.84 -8.40
CA ILE A 162 14.88 10.05 -8.56
C ILE A 162 15.42 11.08 -7.56
N SER A 163 15.52 12.34 -7.95
CA SER A 163 15.85 13.45 -7.06
C SER A 163 14.71 14.45 -7.02
N SER A 164 14.24 14.80 -5.83
CA SER A 164 13.30 15.89 -5.60
C SER A 164 13.96 17.00 -4.80
N THR A 165 13.64 18.26 -5.12
CA THR A 165 14.12 19.43 -4.37
C THR A 165 13.47 19.56 -2.99
N TYR A 166 12.36 18.86 -2.76
CA TYR A 166 11.63 18.87 -1.50
C TYR A 166 12.28 17.99 -0.44
N ASP A 167 12.15 18.36 0.83
CA ASP A 167 12.60 17.55 1.96
C ASP A 167 11.73 16.27 2.13
N THR A 168 12.20 15.35 2.98
CA THR A 168 11.55 14.06 3.20
C THR A 168 10.10 14.15 3.69
N PHE A 169 9.79 15.10 4.58
CA PHE A 169 8.43 15.25 5.09
C PHE A 169 7.49 15.76 3.99
N THR A 170 7.95 16.75 3.22
CA THR A 170 7.19 17.31 2.11
C THR A 170 6.93 16.25 1.03
N VAL A 171 7.97 15.51 0.61
CA VAL A 171 7.83 14.40 -0.35
C VAL A 171 6.82 13.36 0.13
N ALA A 172 6.94 12.89 1.37
CA ALA A 172 6.02 11.90 1.93
C ALA A 172 4.58 12.42 1.97
N SER A 173 4.40 13.69 2.33
CA SER A 173 3.09 14.36 2.38
C SER A 173 2.46 14.52 0.99
N MET A 174 3.25 14.90 -0.03
CA MET A 174 2.79 15.01 -1.42
C MET A 174 2.30 13.67 -1.96
N ILE A 175 3.09 12.60 -1.75
CA ILE A 175 2.72 11.24 -2.13
C ILE A 175 1.42 10.83 -1.43
N ASN A 176 1.34 11.00 -0.12
CA ASN A 176 0.16 10.62 0.66
C ASN A 176 -1.11 11.37 0.20
N ARG A 177 -0.98 12.68 -0.07
CA ARG A 177 -2.08 13.50 -0.59
C ARG A 177 -2.50 13.04 -1.99
N ALA A 178 -1.56 12.82 -2.91
CA ALA A 178 -1.84 12.39 -4.26
C ALA A 178 -2.55 11.01 -4.30
N ILE A 179 -2.14 10.08 -3.44
CA ILE A 179 -2.81 8.79 -3.29
C ILE A 179 -4.23 8.97 -2.76
N SER A 180 -4.41 9.81 -1.73
CA SER A 180 -5.72 10.10 -1.12
C SER A 180 -6.70 10.72 -2.12
N GLU A 181 -6.26 11.71 -2.89
CA GLU A 181 -7.08 12.37 -3.91
C GLU A 181 -7.52 11.42 -5.04
N ARG A 182 -6.63 10.50 -5.47
CA ARG A 182 -6.97 9.48 -6.46
C ARG A 182 -8.06 8.54 -5.96
N MET A 183 -8.02 8.13 -4.69
CA MET A 183 -9.06 7.29 -4.10
C MET A 183 -10.42 8.01 -4.08
N ILE A 184 -10.45 9.27 -3.66
CA ILE A 184 -11.69 10.07 -3.58
C ILE A 184 -12.32 10.26 -4.96
N LYS A 185 -11.54 10.61 -5.99
CA LYS A 185 -12.07 10.81 -7.35
C LYS A 185 -12.73 9.55 -7.92
N LYS A 186 -12.22 8.36 -7.58
CA LYS A 186 -12.81 7.09 -8.05
C LYS A 186 -14.12 6.75 -7.35
N GLU A 187 -14.29 7.10 -6.07
CA GLU A 187 -15.57 6.92 -5.39
C GLU A 187 -16.68 7.76 -6.03
N ILE A 188 -16.37 8.96 -6.52
CA ILE A 188 -17.34 9.83 -7.19
C ILE A 188 -17.76 9.28 -8.56
N LEU A 189 -16.84 8.67 -9.30
CA LEU A 189 -17.11 8.09 -10.64
C LEU A 189 -17.90 6.77 -10.60
N LEU A 190 -18.02 6.15 -9.43
CA LEU A 190 -18.73 4.88 -9.22
C LEU A 190 -20.18 5.07 -8.74
N VAL A 191 -20.73 6.29 -8.79
CA VAL A 191 -22.12 6.62 -8.48
C VAL A 191 -22.96 6.74 -9.74
#